data_AF-A0A936DW16-F1
#
_entry.id   AF-A0A936DW16-F1
#
_cell.length_a   1.000
_cell.length_b   1.000
_cell.length_c   1.000
_cell.angle_alpha   90.00
_cell.angle_beta   90.00
_cell.angle_gamma   90.00
#
_symmetry.space_group_name_H-M   'P 1'
#
loop_
_entity.id
_entity.type
_entity.pdbx_description
1 polymer ?
#
loop_
_entity_poly.entity_id
_entity_poly.type
_entity_poly.pdbx_seq_one_letter_code
_entity_poly.pdbx_strand_id
1 'polypeptide(L)' 'MPHSFTNLIYHIIFSTKDRRPIIKERYQERLYDYIGGIIRSQV' A
#
# COMPACT_ATOMS: atom_id res chain seq x y z
N MET A 1 20.35 1.37 16.47
CA MET A 1 20.48 1.11 17.93
C MET A 1 21.04 -0.29 18.10
N PRO A 2 22.17 -0.48 18.79
CA PRO A 2 22.66 -1.83 19.07
C PRO A 2 21.61 -2.55 19.93
N HIS A 3 21.05 -3.66 19.43
CA HIS A 3 20.10 -4.56 20.10
C HIS A 3 18.63 -4.14 20.27
N SER A 4 17.97 -3.57 19.25
CA SER A 4 16.50 -3.49 19.25
C SER A 4 15.89 -4.66 18.47
N PHE A 5 15.07 -5.48 19.12
CA PHE A 5 14.16 -6.42 18.46
C PHE A 5 12.78 -5.75 18.35
N THR A 6 12.29 -5.57 17.13
CA THR A 6 11.01 -4.88 16.88
C THR A 6 10.13 -5.68 15.93
N ASN A 7 8.85 -5.80 16.27
CA ASN A 7 7.81 -6.28 15.35
C ASN A 7 6.83 -5.12 15.14
N LEU A 8 6.83 -4.55 13.94
CA LEU A 8 6.10 -3.32 13.63
C LEU A 8 4.98 -3.63 12.63
N ILE A 9 3.77 -3.82 13.16
CA ILE A 9 2.56 -4.10 12.38
C ILE A 9 1.82 -2.78 12.16
N TYR A 10 1.57 -2.43 10.90
CA TYR A 10 0.90 -1.19 10.53
C TYR A 10 -0.43 -1.48 9.83
N HIS A 11 -1.47 -0.76 10.20
CA HIS A 11 -2.74 -0.70 9.46
C HIS A 11 -2.82 0.67 8.77
N ILE A 12 -2.64 0.68 7.45
CA ILE A 12 -2.59 1.90 6.65
C ILE A 12 -3.89 1.99 5.84
N ILE A 13 -4.64 3.08 6.06
CA ILE A 13 -5.87 3.39 5.32
C ILE A 13 -5.65 4.72 4.59
N PHE A 14 -5.99 4.78 3.31
CA PHE A 14 -5.93 6.00 2.50
C PHE A 14 -7.19 6.16 1.66
N SER A 15 -7.37 7.33 1.05
CA SER A 15 -8.45 7.61 0.11
C SER A 15 -7.93 8.35 -1.10
N THR A 16 -8.72 8.37 -2.16
CA THR A 16 -8.44 9.17 -3.35
C THR A 16 -8.57 10.65 -3.03
N LYS A 17 -7.94 11.49 -3.86
CA LYS A 17 -8.10 12.95 -3.77
C LYS A 17 -9.58 13.32 -3.83
N ASP A 18 -10.04 14.12 -2.87
CA ASP A 18 -11.44 14.52 -2.69
C ASP A 18 -12.43 13.35 -2.58
N ARG A 19 -11.97 12.16 -2.16
CA ARG A 19 -12.77 10.92 -2.07
C ARG A 19 -13.48 10.53 -3.36
N ARG A 20 -12.95 10.95 -4.52
CA ARG A 20 -13.55 10.64 -5.81
C ARG A 20 -13.49 9.13 -6.09
N PRO A 21 -14.57 8.49 -6.58
CA PRO A 21 -14.61 7.05 -6.83
C PRO A 21 -13.92 6.67 -8.16
N ILE A 22 -12.61 6.98 -8.27
CA ILE A 22 -11.81 6.83 -9.49
C ILE A 22 -11.11 5.46 -9.59
N ILE A 23 -11.03 4.71 -8.49
CA ILE A 23 -10.50 3.34 -8.47
C ILE A 23 -11.61 2.39 -8.96
N LYS A 24 -11.82 2.36 -10.29
CA LYS A 24 -12.75 1.45 -10.94
C LYS A 24 -12.19 0.02 -10.94
N GLU A 25 -13.07 -0.98 -11.00
CA GLU A 25 -12.73 -2.41 -10.98
C GLU A 25 -11.59 -2.77 -11.95
N ARG A 26 -11.65 -2.28 -13.19
CA ARG A 26 -10.60 -2.46 -14.22
C ARG A 26 -9.20 -1.97 -13.84
N TYR A 27 -9.08 -1.10 -12.83
CA TYR A 27 -7.81 -0.54 -12.35
C TYR A 27 -7.36 -1.17 -11.04
N GLN A 28 -8.23 -1.87 -10.32
CA GLN A 28 -7.95 -2.36 -8.97
C GLN A 28 -6.78 -3.34 -8.95
N GLU A 29 -6.82 -4.37 -9.80
CA GLU A 29 -5.77 -5.40 -9.87
C GLU A 29 -4.39 -4.77 -10.10
N ARG A 30 -4.24 -3.99 -11.18
CA ARG A 30 -2.98 -3.31 -11.51
C ARG A 30 -2.51 -2.35 -10.40
N LEU A 31 -3.42 -1.61 -9.77
CA LEU A 31 -3.09 -0.69 -8.69
C LEU A 31 -2.60 -1.43 -7.45
N TYR A 32 -3.27 -2.51 -7.06
CA TYR A 32 -2.92 -3.31 -5.89
C TYR A 32 -1.62 -4.07 -6.10
N ASP A 33 -1.38 -4.59 -7.31
CA ASP A 33 -0.10 -5.21 -7.66
C ASP A 33 1.05 -4.21 -7.58
N TYR A 34 0.85 -3.00 -8.10
CA TYR A 34 1.85 -1.93 -8.02
C TYR A 34 2.18 -1.55 -6.57
N ILE A 35 1.16 -1.35 -5.72
CA ILE A 35 1.36 -1.07 -4.29
C ILE A 35 2.06 -2.24 -3.60
N GLY A 36 1.65 -3.48 -3.88
CA GLY A 36 2.28 -4.68 -3.33
C GLY A 36 3.74 -4.81 -3.76
N GLY A 37 4.06 -4.48 -5.01
CA GLY A 37 5.41 -4.43 -5.53
C GLY A 37 6.29 -3.43 -4.78
N ILE A 38 5.77 -2.23 -4.48
CA ILE A 38 6.48 -1.23 -3.66
C ILE A 38 6.74 -1.77 -2.26
N ILE A 39 5.72 -2.33 -1.59
CA ILE A 39 5.83 -2.86 -0.22
C ILE A 39 6.89 -3.97 -0.13
N ARG A 40 6.95 -4.84 -1.15
CA ARG A 40 7.91 -5.95 -1.21
C ARG A 40 9.28 -5.53 -1.75
N SER A 41 9.46 -4.29 -2.19
CA SER A 41 10.66 -3.81 -2.88
C SER A 41 10.98 -4.62 -4.16
N GLN A 42 9.96 -4.86 -4.98
CA GLN A 42 10.00 -5.68 -6.22
C GLN A 42 9.55 -4.92 -7.48
N VAL A 43 9.78 -3.61 -7.54
CA VAL A 43 9.45 -2.76 -8.71
C VAL A 43 10.61 -2.69 -9.68
#